data_AF-A0AA36F3U9-F1
#
_entry.id   AF-A0AA36F3U9-F1
#
_cell.length_a   1.000
_cell.length_b   1.000
_cell.length_c   1.000
_cell.angle_alpha   90.00
_cell.angle_beta   90.00
_cell.angle_gamma   90.00
#
_symmetry.space_group_name_H-M   'P 1'
#
loop_
_entity.id
_entity.type
_entity.pdbx_description
1 polymer ?
#
loop_
_entity_poly.entity_id
_entity_poly.type
_entity_poly.pdbx_seq_one_letter_code
_entity_poly.pdbx_strand_id
1 'polypeptide(L)'
;MPGDQREDRIPSNMKDLLKFCMENTKAEDAPSAGASQVNELGTEDREWLEGALNSLTESPVRRMKECIRILKSPNSENEDDDKEAALEELLEWCEYIDFAIDFFKIGGFDILPSLLHDPNSELRWRTLDLIAALVQNNPFCQKAVLDSELLNTMMDVLDNDSTTSVRIKALYAISCLCREEPSAQDNFIKRDGFSYLMRAMQADVEKLKIKSAFLLRNIVNQKPAVKETLCDMGMLEQLIGHLREDHSLFHEHLMACLLAILTDHPRSLEDCKQPQLEFNEILQQKLKSLHGRDEFREELQYTKNILQMLVI
;
A
#
# COMPACT_ATOMS: atom_id res chain seq x y z
N MET A 1 14.52 -50.09 -22.74
CA MET A 1 13.28 -50.20 -21.96
C MET A 1 13.62 -49.80 -20.53
N PRO A 2 12.81 -48.96 -19.89
CA PRO A 2 13.11 -47.53 -19.73
C PRO A 2 13.66 -47.17 -18.33
N GLY A 3 14.32 -46.01 -18.28
CA GLY A 3 14.93 -45.42 -17.09
C GLY A 3 13.89 -44.91 -16.09
N ASP A 4 14.22 -45.12 -14.82
CA ASP A 4 13.47 -44.74 -13.62
C ASP A 4 13.57 -43.22 -13.43
N GLN A 5 12.55 -42.49 -13.87
CA GLN A 5 12.31 -41.09 -13.45
C GLN A 5 11.32 -41.13 -12.28
N ARG A 6 11.82 -41.16 -11.05
CA ARG A 6 11.03 -40.76 -9.89
C ARG A 6 11.19 -39.25 -9.73
N GLU A 7 10.24 -38.50 -10.25
CA GLU A 7 10.09 -37.09 -9.88
C GLU A 7 9.64 -37.02 -8.43
N ASP A 8 10.55 -36.62 -7.54
CA ASP A 8 10.26 -36.23 -6.16
C ASP A 8 9.34 -35.00 -6.17
N ARG A 9 8.02 -35.23 -6.11
CA ARG A 9 7.03 -34.16 -6.01
C ARG A 9 7.10 -33.53 -4.62
N ILE A 10 7.55 -32.29 -4.56
CA ILE A 10 7.52 -31.45 -3.36
C ILE A 10 6.03 -31.22 -2.96
N PRO A 11 5.61 -31.55 -1.73
CA PRO A 11 4.21 -31.47 -1.30
C PRO A 11 3.70 -30.02 -1.21
N SER A 12 2.47 -29.78 -1.67
CA SER A 12 1.90 -28.42 -1.81
C SER A 12 0.97 -27.99 -0.67
N ASN A 13 0.69 -28.86 0.31
CA ASN A 13 -0.12 -28.53 1.48
C ASN A 13 0.45 -29.18 2.77
N MET A 14 0.08 -28.64 3.93
CA MET A 14 0.61 -29.05 5.25
C MET A 14 0.35 -30.54 5.56
N LYS A 15 -0.78 -31.09 5.09
CA LYS A 15 -1.15 -32.50 5.30
C LYS A 15 -0.26 -33.43 4.47
N ASP A 16 0.03 -33.04 3.24
CA ASP A 16 0.90 -33.79 2.33
C ASP A 16 2.37 -33.64 2.73
N LEU A 17 2.76 -32.49 3.29
CA LEU A 17 4.09 -32.26 3.85
C LEU A 17 4.32 -33.15 5.09
N LEU A 18 3.34 -33.22 5.99
CA LEU A 18 3.35 -34.14 7.13
C LEU A 18 3.44 -35.60 6.67
N LYS A 19 2.65 -35.97 5.68
CA LYS A 19 2.68 -37.33 5.10
C LYS A 19 4.03 -37.65 4.47
N PHE A 20 4.61 -36.71 3.71
CA PHE A 20 5.93 -36.83 3.12
C PHE A 20 7.04 -36.93 4.18
N CYS A 21 6.99 -36.13 5.25
CA CYS A 21 7.92 -36.22 6.36
C CYS A 21 7.82 -37.57 7.10
N MET A 22 6.61 -38.11 7.27
CA MET A 22 6.36 -39.42 7.89
C MET A 22 6.81 -40.60 7.00
N GLU A 23 6.71 -40.46 5.68
CA GLU A 23 7.16 -41.49 4.73
C GLU A 23 8.69 -41.54 4.65
N ASN A 24 9.37 -40.39 4.70
CA ASN A 24 10.83 -40.32 4.64
C ASN A 24 11.53 -40.65 5.97
N THR A 25 10.87 -40.48 7.13
CA THR A 25 11.43 -40.93 8.43
C THR A 25 11.44 -42.45 8.61
N LYS A 26 10.76 -43.22 7.74
CA LYS A 26 10.87 -44.69 7.71
C LYS A 26 12.14 -45.18 7.00
N ALA A 27 12.79 -44.32 6.22
CA ALA A 27 13.91 -44.72 5.35
C ALA A 27 15.30 -44.44 5.95
N GLU A 28 15.42 -43.60 6.99
CA GLU A 28 16.69 -43.30 7.65
C GLU A 28 16.75 -43.88 9.07
N ASP A 29 17.76 -44.71 9.30
CA ASP A 29 18.19 -45.38 10.54
C ASP A 29 17.65 -44.82 11.87
N ALA A 30 16.51 -45.33 12.32
CA ALA A 30 16.11 -45.32 13.72
C ALA A 30 16.47 -46.68 14.37
N PRO A 31 17.10 -46.70 15.56
CA PRO A 31 17.54 -47.94 16.18
C PRO A 31 16.35 -48.85 16.48
N SER A 32 16.53 -50.14 16.18
CA SER A 32 15.57 -51.22 16.38
C SER A 32 15.24 -51.40 17.87
N ALA A 33 14.36 -50.57 18.40
CA ALA A 33 13.80 -50.67 19.74
C ALA A 33 12.28 -50.67 19.64
N GLY A 34 11.73 -51.88 19.44
CA GLY A 34 10.30 -52.15 19.52
C GLY A 34 9.50 -51.57 18.36
N ALA A 35 8.79 -52.43 17.64
CA ALA A 35 7.71 -52.00 16.77
C ALA A 35 6.64 -51.29 17.62
N SER A 36 6.83 -50.00 17.89
CA SER A 36 5.73 -49.13 18.26
C SER A 36 4.92 -49.00 16.99
N GLN A 37 3.83 -49.76 16.90
CA GLN A 37 2.75 -49.48 15.97
C GLN A 37 2.45 -48.00 16.13
N VAL A 38 2.87 -47.20 15.16
CA VAL A 38 2.36 -45.84 15.00
C VAL A 38 0.92 -46.06 14.59
N ASN A 39 0.05 -46.20 15.59
CA ASN A 39 -1.38 -46.20 15.38
C ASN A 39 -1.68 -44.93 14.59
N GLU A 40 -2.44 -45.08 13.49
CA GLU A 40 -3.13 -43.95 12.90
C GLU A 40 -3.80 -43.21 14.07
N LEU A 41 -3.45 -41.93 14.31
CA LEU A 41 -4.01 -41.18 15.43
C LEU A 41 -5.51 -41.43 15.44
N GLY A 42 -5.99 -42.07 16.52
CA GLY A 42 -7.40 -42.31 16.71
C GLY A 42 -8.12 -40.97 16.63
N THR A 43 -9.37 -40.98 16.19
CA THR A 43 -10.20 -39.77 16.15
C THR A 43 -10.19 -39.03 17.49
N GLU A 44 -10.15 -39.76 18.60
CA GLU A 44 -10.05 -39.22 19.96
C GLU A 44 -8.70 -38.55 20.26
N ASP A 45 -7.58 -39.14 19.82
CA ASP A 45 -6.24 -38.54 19.98
C ASP A 45 -6.09 -37.28 19.11
N ARG A 46 -6.72 -37.27 17.92
CA ARG A 46 -6.81 -36.10 17.04
C ARG A 46 -7.64 -34.98 17.65
N GLU A 47 -8.82 -35.29 18.15
CA GLU A 47 -9.70 -34.32 18.81
C GLU A 47 -9.07 -33.78 20.10
N TRP A 48 -8.33 -34.60 20.84
CA TRP A 48 -7.55 -34.14 21.99
C TRP A 48 -6.40 -33.22 21.57
N LEU A 49 -5.64 -33.56 20.52
CA LEU A 49 -4.55 -32.72 20.02
C LEU A 49 -5.07 -31.41 19.41
N GLU A 50 -6.16 -31.45 18.66
CA GLU A 50 -6.85 -30.25 18.14
C GLU A 50 -7.42 -29.41 19.28
N GLY A 51 -8.00 -30.04 20.31
CA GLY A 51 -8.45 -29.37 21.52
C GLY A 51 -7.32 -28.73 22.32
N ALA A 52 -6.18 -29.41 22.46
CA ALA A 52 -4.99 -28.92 23.15
C ALA A 52 -4.31 -27.79 22.36
N LEU A 53 -4.20 -27.91 21.03
CA LEU A 53 -3.70 -26.86 20.15
C LEU A 53 -4.62 -25.64 20.15
N ASN A 54 -5.94 -25.82 20.05
CA ASN A 54 -6.92 -24.73 20.15
C ASN A 54 -7.00 -24.11 21.55
N SER A 55 -6.62 -24.86 22.59
CA SER A 55 -6.48 -24.35 23.97
C SER A 55 -5.17 -23.60 24.19
N LEU A 56 -4.10 -23.95 23.46
CA LEU A 56 -2.80 -23.27 23.54
C LEU A 56 -2.73 -22.03 22.63
N THR A 57 -3.49 -22.03 21.53
CA THR A 57 -3.45 -20.95 20.54
C THR A 57 -4.62 -20.02 20.80
N GLU A 58 -4.37 -18.83 21.36
CA GLU A 58 -5.40 -17.81 21.43
C GLU A 58 -5.91 -17.52 20.01
N SER A 59 -7.22 -17.70 19.78
CA SER A 59 -7.81 -17.45 18.47
C SER A 59 -7.59 -15.98 18.09
N PRO A 60 -6.90 -15.68 16.97
CA PRO A 60 -6.60 -14.30 16.57
C PRO A 60 -7.85 -13.43 16.51
N VAL A 61 -8.96 -13.98 16.01
CA VAL A 61 -10.26 -13.28 15.95
C VAL A 61 -10.79 -12.89 17.34
N ARG A 62 -10.53 -13.69 18.39
CA ARG A 62 -10.91 -13.31 19.77
C ARG A 62 -10.07 -12.14 20.25
N ARG A 63 -8.76 -12.14 19.99
CA ARG A 63 -7.86 -11.02 20.31
C ARG A 63 -8.27 -9.76 19.57
N MET A 64 -8.57 -9.84 18.27
CA MET A 64 -9.05 -8.70 17.50
C MET A 64 -10.35 -8.10 18.05
N LYS A 65 -11.30 -8.95 18.49
CA LYS A 65 -12.54 -8.47 19.15
C LYS A 65 -12.25 -7.73 20.46
N GLU A 66 -11.26 -8.19 21.21
CA GLU A 66 -10.82 -7.54 22.44
C GLU A 66 -10.17 -6.18 22.15
N CYS A 67 -9.28 -6.10 21.15
CA CYS A 67 -8.71 -4.84 20.68
C CYS A 67 -9.80 -3.85 20.25
N ILE A 68 -10.81 -4.30 19.49
CA ILE A 68 -11.96 -3.45 19.11
C ILE A 68 -12.74 -2.97 20.34
N ARG A 69 -12.88 -3.81 21.37
CA ARG A 69 -13.54 -3.43 22.64
C ARG A 69 -12.75 -2.35 23.38
N ILE A 70 -11.42 -2.47 23.44
CA ILE A 70 -10.53 -1.46 24.01
C ILE A 70 -10.70 -0.13 23.26
N LEU A 71 -10.65 -0.17 21.93
CA LEU A 71 -10.79 1.03 21.08
C LEU A 71 -12.15 1.74 21.19
N LYS A 72 -13.21 1.03 21.61
CA LYS A 72 -14.54 1.60 21.86
C LYS A 72 -14.74 2.13 23.28
N SER A 73 -13.88 1.76 24.23
CA SER A 73 -14.10 2.03 25.66
C SER A 73 -13.56 3.41 26.05
N PRO A 74 -14.39 4.33 26.56
CA PRO A 74 -13.98 5.72 26.80
C PRO A 74 -13.41 5.97 28.21
N ASN A 75 -12.75 5.00 28.85
CA ASN A 75 -12.37 5.13 30.27
C ASN A 75 -11.27 4.15 30.72
N SER A 76 -10.00 4.50 30.52
CA SER A 76 -8.92 4.00 31.37
C SER A 76 -7.96 5.14 31.75
N GLU A 77 -7.22 5.01 32.86
CA GLU A 77 -6.21 6.01 33.27
C GLU A 77 -5.06 6.14 32.24
N ASN A 78 -4.85 5.12 31.41
CA ASN A 78 -3.88 5.06 30.32
C ASN A 78 -4.58 4.82 28.96
N GLU A 79 -5.70 5.51 28.72
CA GLU A 79 -6.57 5.25 27.57
C GLU A 79 -5.84 5.32 26.23
N ASP A 80 -4.91 6.27 26.07
CA ASP A 80 -4.14 6.42 24.83
C ASP A 80 -3.16 5.27 24.61
N ASP A 81 -2.38 4.88 25.64
CA ASP A 81 -1.41 3.77 25.55
C ASP A 81 -2.11 2.43 25.26
N ASP A 82 -3.24 2.17 25.91
CA ASP A 82 -4.03 0.96 25.69
C ASP A 82 -4.58 0.89 24.25
N LYS A 83 -5.05 2.03 23.72
CA LYS A 83 -5.55 2.13 22.34
C LYS A 83 -4.43 2.02 21.31
N GLU A 84 -3.27 2.61 21.57
CA GLU A 84 -2.10 2.49 20.71
C GLU A 84 -1.65 1.03 20.61
N ALA A 85 -1.52 0.33 21.74
CA ALA A 85 -1.19 -1.09 21.77
C ALA A 85 -2.24 -1.95 21.05
N ALA A 86 -3.53 -1.64 21.21
CA ALA A 86 -4.61 -2.35 20.53
C ALA A 86 -4.57 -2.14 19.00
N LEU A 87 -4.21 -0.94 18.52
CA LEU A 87 -4.03 -0.67 17.09
C LEU A 87 -2.82 -1.39 16.51
N GLU A 88 -1.71 -1.45 17.24
CA GLU A 88 -0.51 -2.18 16.84
C GLU A 88 -0.78 -3.69 16.73
N GLU A 89 -1.46 -4.29 17.73
CA GLU A 89 -1.85 -5.70 17.67
C GLU A 89 -2.79 -5.98 16.49
N LEU A 90 -3.78 -5.10 16.24
CA LEU A 90 -4.68 -5.25 15.09
C LEU A 90 -3.93 -5.14 13.75
N LEU A 91 -2.95 -4.24 13.65
CA LEU A 91 -2.15 -4.05 12.46
C LEU A 91 -1.40 -5.33 12.11
N GLU A 92 -0.71 -5.94 13.07
CA GLU A 92 0.04 -7.19 12.88
C GLU A 92 -0.86 -8.31 12.33
N TRP A 93 -2.08 -8.46 12.85
CA TRP A 93 -3.02 -9.45 12.33
C TRP A 93 -3.55 -9.08 10.94
N CYS A 94 -3.87 -7.81 10.70
CA CYS A 94 -4.48 -7.36 9.45
C CYS A 94 -3.52 -7.31 8.25
N GLU A 95 -2.22 -7.56 8.45
CA GLU A 95 -1.29 -7.84 7.35
C GLU A 95 -1.66 -9.13 6.59
N TYR A 96 -2.36 -10.06 7.25
CA TYR A 96 -2.88 -11.26 6.62
C TYR A 96 -4.29 -11.01 6.06
N ILE A 97 -4.47 -11.28 4.77
CA ILE A 97 -5.72 -11.00 4.03
C ILE A 97 -6.95 -11.64 4.71
N ASP A 98 -6.83 -12.87 5.22
CA ASP A 98 -7.94 -13.56 5.88
C ASP A 98 -8.39 -12.83 7.15
N PHE A 99 -7.44 -12.36 7.97
CA PHE A 99 -7.73 -11.61 9.19
C PHE A 99 -8.21 -10.19 8.89
N ALA A 100 -7.71 -9.54 7.84
CA ALA A 100 -8.27 -8.26 7.37
C ALA A 100 -9.76 -8.38 7.01
N ILE A 101 -10.15 -9.48 6.37
CA ILE A 101 -11.56 -9.77 6.05
C ILE A 101 -12.34 -10.06 7.34
N ASP A 102 -11.77 -10.83 8.26
CA ASP A 102 -12.43 -11.10 9.55
C ASP A 102 -12.60 -9.85 10.40
N PHE A 103 -11.64 -8.91 10.38
CA PHE A 103 -11.75 -7.58 11.00
C PHE A 103 -13.01 -6.85 10.53
N PHE A 104 -13.26 -6.86 9.21
CA PHE A 104 -14.50 -6.32 8.66
C PHE A 104 -15.72 -7.06 9.19
N LYS A 105 -15.74 -8.40 9.13
CA LYS A 105 -16.90 -9.22 9.55
C LYS A 105 -17.26 -9.05 11.03
N ILE A 106 -16.29 -8.77 11.90
CA ILE A 106 -16.52 -8.56 13.34
C ILE A 106 -16.88 -7.10 13.69
N GLY A 107 -17.12 -6.24 12.69
CA GLY A 107 -17.51 -4.84 12.90
C GLY A 107 -16.35 -3.90 13.23
N GLY A 108 -15.14 -4.25 12.81
CA GLY A 108 -13.95 -3.42 13.01
C GLY A 108 -13.94 -2.13 12.18
N PHE A 109 -14.69 -2.07 11.08
CA PHE A 109 -14.74 -0.85 10.26
C PHE A 109 -15.51 0.29 10.96
N ASP A 110 -16.44 -0.03 11.86
CA ASP A 110 -17.28 0.95 12.56
C ASP A 110 -16.48 1.90 13.45
N ILE A 111 -15.29 1.49 13.91
CA ILE A 111 -14.43 2.29 14.80
C ILE A 111 -13.45 3.20 14.04
N LEU A 112 -13.20 2.94 12.75
CA LEU A 112 -12.18 3.66 11.99
C LEU A 112 -12.52 5.15 11.86
N PRO A 113 -13.77 5.57 11.53
CA PRO A 113 -14.09 6.99 11.41
C PRO A 113 -13.88 7.75 12.72
N SER A 114 -14.25 7.17 13.87
CA SER A 114 -14.04 7.82 15.17
C SER A 114 -12.56 8.00 15.50
N LEU A 115 -11.74 7.00 15.21
CA LEU A 115 -10.30 7.05 15.49
C LEU A 115 -9.56 8.02 14.56
N LEU A 116 -10.02 8.21 13.32
CA LEU A 116 -9.47 9.20 12.40
C LEU A 116 -9.75 10.66 12.82
N HIS A 117 -10.74 10.90 13.68
CA HIS A 117 -11.04 12.23 14.23
C HIS A 117 -10.60 12.37 15.69
N ASP A 118 -9.84 11.42 16.22
CA ASP A 118 -9.36 11.45 17.59
C ASP A 118 -8.37 12.62 17.79
N PRO A 119 -8.43 13.37 18.91
CA PRO A 119 -7.48 14.43 19.19
C PRO A 119 -6.03 13.96 19.21
N ASN A 120 -5.76 12.70 19.58
CA ASN A 120 -4.42 12.14 19.62
C ASN A 120 -3.94 11.79 18.21
N SER A 121 -2.87 12.47 17.75
CA SER A 121 -2.28 12.18 16.44
C SER A 121 -1.70 10.78 16.32
N GLU A 122 -1.26 10.19 17.43
CA GLU A 122 -0.70 8.84 17.49
C GLU A 122 -1.74 7.78 17.11
N LEU A 123 -2.99 7.97 17.55
CA LEU A 123 -4.12 7.12 17.17
C LEU A 123 -4.52 7.34 15.71
N ARG A 124 -4.56 8.60 15.24
CA ARG A 124 -4.94 8.91 13.85
C ARG A 124 -3.98 8.26 12.85
N TRP A 125 -2.67 8.41 13.02
CA TRP A 125 -1.70 7.85 12.06
C TRP A 125 -1.66 6.32 12.12
N ARG A 126 -1.76 5.69 13.30
CA ARG A 126 -1.84 4.22 13.43
C ARG A 126 -3.10 3.66 12.80
N THR A 127 -4.23 4.37 12.94
CA THR A 127 -5.49 3.99 12.28
C THR A 127 -5.35 4.01 10.76
N LEU A 128 -4.66 5.02 10.21
CA LEU A 128 -4.38 5.07 8.78
C LEU A 128 -3.44 3.93 8.33
N ASP A 129 -2.50 3.52 9.17
CA ASP A 129 -1.64 2.37 8.89
C ASP A 129 -2.42 1.06 8.88
N LEU A 130 -3.32 0.88 9.85
CA LEU A 130 -4.25 -0.25 9.87
C LEU A 130 -5.13 -0.26 8.62
N ILE A 131 -5.70 0.88 8.20
CA ILE A 131 -6.46 0.99 6.96
C ILE A 131 -5.61 0.59 5.75
N ALA A 132 -4.36 1.04 5.69
CA ALA A 132 -3.45 0.67 4.61
C ALA A 132 -3.23 -0.85 4.54
N ALA A 133 -2.99 -1.51 5.68
CA ALA A 133 -2.85 -2.96 5.74
C ALA A 133 -4.13 -3.69 5.32
N LEU A 134 -5.30 -3.22 5.78
CA LEU A 134 -6.59 -3.81 5.44
C LEU A 134 -6.83 -3.85 3.93
N VAL A 135 -6.47 -2.78 3.21
CA VAL A 135 -6.76 -2.63 1.77
C VAL A 135 -5.63 -3.10 0.85
N GLN A 136 -4.42 -3.29 1.37
CA GLN A 136 -3.26 -3.60 0.54
C GLN A 136 -3.43 -4.96 -0.14
N ASN A 137 -3.53 -4.94 -1.48
CA ASN A 137 -3.77 -6.12 -2.32
C ASN A 137 -5.00 -6.94 -1.88
N ASN A 138 -6.03 -6.28 -1.33
CA ASN A 138 -7.23 -6.92 -0.82
C ASN A 138 -8.50 -6.29 -1.42
N PRO A 139 -8.99 -6.79 -2.58
CA PRO A 139 -10.16 -6.24 -3.27
C PRO A 139 -11.44 -6.19 -2.43
N PHE A 140 -11.60 -7.15 -1.50
CA PHE A 140 -12.74 -7.17 -0.59
C PHE A 140 -12.73 -5.94 0.33
N CYS A 141 -11.61 -5.71 1.02
CA CYS A 141 -11.48 -4.58 1.92
C CYS A 141 -11.36 -3.25 1.18
N GLN A 142 -10.74 -3.21 -0.01
CA GLN A 142 -10.75 -2.02 -0.87
C GLN A 142 -12.17 -1.59 -1.17
N LYS A 143 -13.04 -2.52 -1.59
CA LYS A 143 -14.46 -2.24 -1.83
C LYS A 143 -15.19 -1.81 -0.55
N ALA A 144 -14.95 -2.50 0.57
CA ALA A 144 -15.56 -2.14 1.85
C ALA A 144 -15.20 -0.71 2.31
N VAL A 145 -13.96 -0.27 2.09
CA VAL A 145 -13.51 1.11 2.38
C VAL A 145 -14.23 2.12 1.50
N LEU A 146 -14.44 1.81 0.22
CA LEU A 146 -15.20 2.67 -0.70
C LEU A 146 -16.66 2.78 -0.30
N ASP A 147 -17.30 1.65 0.05
CA ASP A 147 -18.71 1.60 0.47
C ASP A 147 -18.95 2.32 1.81
N SER A 148 -17.91 2.47 2.64
CA SER A 148 -17.96 3.11 3.96
C SER A 148 -17.59 4.60 3.95
N GLU A 149 -17.44 5.23 2.77
CA GLU A 149 -17.03 6.65 2.61
C GLU A 149 -15.68 7.04 3.28
N LEU A 150 -14.90 6.05 3.72
CA LEU A 150 -13.60 6.25 4.38
C LEU A 150 -12.58 6.93 3.46
N LEU A 151 -12.72 6.78 2.14
CA LEU A 151 -11.89 7.51 1.18
C LEU A 151 -11.99 9.03 1.36
N ASN A 152 -13.19 9.59 1.56
CA ASN A 152 -13.32 11.03 1.79
C ASN A 152 -12.64 11.45 3.08
N THR A 153 -12.83 10.66 4.14
CA THR A 153 -12.22 10.95 5.43
C THR A 153 -10.70 10.96 5.32
N MET A 154 -10.11 9.99 4.61
CA MET A 154 -8.65 9.97 4.38
C MET A 154 -8.19 11.16 3.54
N MET A 155 -8.95 11.59 2.54
CA MET A 155 -8.62 12.77 1.73
C MET A 155 -8.72 14.07 2.55
N ASP A 156 -9.72 14.20 3.41
CA ASP A 156 -9.86 15.33 4.33
C ASP A 156 -8.67 15.40 5.31
N VAL A 157 -8.31 14.26 5.91
CA VAL A 157 -7.13 14.15 6.79
C VAL A 157 -5.83 14.51 6.05
N LEU A 158 -5.69 14.12 4.79
CA LEU A 158 -4.51 14.47 3.97
C LEU A 158 -4.34 15.99 3.81
N ASP A 159 -5.42 16.75 3.68
CA ASP A 159 -5.36 18.19 3.48
C ASP A 159 -5.35 18.99 4.79
N ASN A 160 -6.14 18.56 5.77
CA ASN A 160 -6.52 19.40 6.91
C ASN A 160 -5.86 19.01 8.24
N ASP A 161 -5.21 17.84 8.35
CA ASP A 161 -4.58 17.45 9.61
C ASP A 161 -3.38 18.34 9.95
N SER A 162 -3.28 18.77 11.22
CA SER A 162 -2.16 19.58 11.70
C SER A 162 -0.83 18.85 11.72
N THR A 163 -0.86 17.52 11.81
CA THR A 163 0.32 16.68 12.02
C THR A 163 0.79 16.04 10.72
N THR A 164 2.00 16.39 10.30
CA THR A 164 2.59 15.92 9.04
C THR A 164 2.66 14.39 8.92
N SER A 165 2.95 13.67 10.00
CA SER A 165 3.00 12.19 9.99
C SER A 165 1.65 11.57 9.65
N VAL A 166 0.55 12.13 10.18
CA VAL A 166 -0.82 11.70 9.89
C VAL A 166 -1.13 11.92 8.41
N ARG A 167 -0.83 13.10 7.86
CA ARG A 167 -1.01 13.40 6.43
C ARG A 167 -0.24 12.42 5.52
N ILE A 168 1.00 12.10 5.87
CA ILE A 168 1.83 11.14 5.11
C ILE A 168 1.20 9.74 5.15
N LYS A 169 0.68 9.31 6.30
CA LYS A 169 -0.01 8.01 6.43
C LYS A 169 -1.34 8.00 5.71
N ALA A 170 -2.05 9.13 5.63
CA ALA A 170 -3.29 9.24 4.87
C ALA A 170 -3.04 9.03 3.38
N LEU A 171 -2.04 9.71 2.82
CA LEU A 171 -1.62 9.49 1.43
C LEU A 171 -1.15 8.06 1.18
N TYR A 172 -0.47 7.44 2.15
CA TYR A 172 -0.07 6.04 2.04
C TYR A 172 -1.28 5.10 1.97
N ALA A 173 -2.26 5.25 2.86
CA ALA A 173 -3.48 4.44 2.86
C ALA A 173 -4.28 4.62 1.55
N ILE A 174 -4.42 5.87 1.07
CA ILE A 174 -5.05 6.16 -0.24
C ILE A 174 -4.29 5.47 -1.38
N SER A 175 -2.95 5.49 -1.33
CA SER A 175 -2.11 4.81 -2.34
C SER A 175 -2.31 3.29 -2.34
N CYS A 176 -2.41 2.66 -1.17
CA CYS A 176 -2.71 1.23 -1.04
C CYS A 176 -4.12 0.90 -1.55
N LEU A 177 -5.11 1.75 -1.23
CA LEU A 177 -6.48 1.59 -1.72
C LEU A 177 -6.58 1.67 -3.24
N CYS A 178 -5.87 2.60 -3.87
CA CYS A 178 -5.92 2.82 -5.33
C CYS A 178 -5.05 1.83 -6.13
N ARG A 179 -4.20 1.02 -5.48
CA ARG A 179 -3.28 0.13 -6.17
C ARG A 179 -4.03 -1.05 -6.77
N GLU A 180 -3.86 -1.24 -8.08
CA GLU A 180 -4.40 -2.39 -8.85
C GLU A 180 -5.92 -2.58 -8.73
N GLU A 181 -6.66 -1.56 -8.27
CA GLU A 181 -8.11 -1.59 -8.10
C GLU A 181 -8.77 -0.45 -8.89
N PRO A 182 -9.28 -0.75 -10.11
CA PRO A 182 -9.86 0.26 -10.98
C PRO A 182 -11.04 1.02 -10.36
N SER A 183 -11.86 0.36 -9.53
CA SER A 183 -13.02 1.00 -8.88
C SER A 183 -12.57 2.06 -7.88
N ALA A 184 -11.52 1.79 -7.11
CA ALA A 184 -10.94 2.73 -6.17
C ALA A 184 -10.38 3.96 -6.86
N GLN A 185 -9.64 3.75 -7.97
CA GLN A 185 -9.12 4.85 -8.78
C GLN A 185 -10.24 5.71 -9.38
N ASP A 186 -11.31 5.10 -9.90
CA ASP A 186 -12.45 5.86 -10.42
C ASP A 186 -13.13 6.69 -9.32
N ASN A 187 -13.30 6.13 -8.12
CA ASN A 187 -13.84 6.86 -6.98
C ASN A 187 -12.94 8.02 -6.55
N PHE A 188 -11.63 7.79 -6.51
CA PHE A 188 -10.64 8.83 -6.22
C PHE A 188 -10.72 9.97 -7.23
N ILE A 189 -10.75 9.67 -8.53
CA ILE A 189 -10.86 10.67 -9.60
C ILE A 189 -12.19 11.43 -9.52
N LYS A 190 -13.32 10.70 -9.35
CA LYS A 190 -14.67 11.31 -9.24
C LYS A 190 -14.80 12.29 -8.07
N ARG A 191 -14.00 12.10 -7.02
CA ARG A 191 -13.99 12.93 -5.80
C ARG A 191 -12.88 13.99 -5.84
N ASP A 192 -12.42 14.36 -7.03
CA ASP A 192 -11.39 15.38 -7.25
C ASP A 192 -10.03 15.06 -6.60
N GLY A 193 -9.68 13.77 -6.53
CA GLY A 193 -8.47 13.29 -5.87
C GLY A 193 -7.17 13.90 -6.42
N PHE A 194 -7.12 14.27 -7.70
CA PHE A 194 -5.93 14.92 -8.28
C PHE A 194 -5.66 16.29 -7.67
N SER A 195 -6.69 17.03 -7.26
CA SER A 195 -6.52 18.31 -6.59
C SER A 195 -5.89 18.15 -5.20
N TYR A 196 -6.20 17.06 -4.48
CA TYR A 196 -5.52 16.69 -3.23
C TYR A 196 -4.04 16.35 -3.47
N LEU A 197 -3.72 15.59 -4.53
CA LEU A 197 -2.31 15.31 -4.87
C LEU A 197 -1.54 16.58 -5.23
N MET A 198 -2.17 17.49 -5.95
CA MET A 198 -1.57 18.77 -6.32
C MET A 198 -1.25 19.61 -5.07
N ARG A 199 -2.19 19.76 -4.13
CA ARG A 199 -1.95 20.46 -2.86
C ARG A 199 -0.89 19.77 -2.01
N ALA A 200 -0.86 18.44 -1.98
CA ALA A 200 0.17 17.67 -1.29
C ALA A 200 1.57 17.85 -1.90
N MET A 201 1.69 18.06 -3.22
CA MET A 201 2.95 18.41 -3.88
C MET A 201 3.38 19.86 -3.62
N GLN A 202 2.44 20.76 -3.38
CA GLN A 202 2.72 22.15 -2.99
C GLN A 202 3.11 22.32 -1.52
N ALA A 203 2.86 21.30 -0.68
CA ALA A 203 3.27 21.32 0.73
C ALA A 203 4.80 21.27 0.86
N ASP A 204 5.35 21.97 1.85
CA ASP A 204 6.79 21.93 2.17
C ASP A 204 7.17 20.66 2.95
N VAL A 205 6.81 19.50 2.40
CA VAL A 205 7.04 18.18 2.98
C VAL A 205 7.45 17.23 1.86
N GLU A 206 8.75 16.98 1.72
CA GLU A 206 9.32 16.18 0.62
C GLU A 206 8.65 14.80 0.48
N LYS A 207 8.37 14.12 1.60
CA LYS A 207 7.68 12.81 1.60
C LYS A 207 6.27 12.86 0.98
N LEU A 208 5.52 13.95 1.20
CA LEU A 208 4.20 14.13 0.58
C LEU A 208 4.35 14.39 -0.92
N LYS A 209 5.31 15.24 -1.32
CA LYS A 209 5.61 15.50 -2.73
C LYS A 209 5.92 14.20 -3.49
N ILE A 210 6.86 13.42 -2.97
CA ILE A 210 7.30 12.13 -3.54
C ILE A 210 6.13 11.15 -3.68
N LYS A 211 5.40 10.89 -2.59
CA LYS A 211 4.29 9.93 -2.59
C LYS A 211 3.15 10.36 -3.52
N SER A 212 2.90 11.67 -3.63
CA SER A 212 1.86 12.21 -4.50
C SER A 212 2.23 12.05 -5.97
N ALA A 213 3.45 12.39 -6.37
CA ALA A 213 3.93 12.18 -7.74
C ALA A 213 3.96 10.67 -8.10
N PHE A 214 4.34 9.81 -7.15
CA PHE A 214 4.33 8.37 -7.35
C PHE A 214 2.91 7.84 -7.60
N LEU A 215 1.93 8.22 -6.77
CA LEU A 215 0.53 7.82 -6.95
C LEU A 215 -0.05 8.37 -8.25
N LEU A 216 0.20 9.65 -8.57
CA LEU A 216 -0.25 10.25 -9.83
C LEU A 216 0.29 9.47 -11.03
N ARG A 217 1.60 9.21 -11.07
CA ARG A 217 2.24 8.40 -12.12
C ARG A 217 1.62 7.01 -12.23
N ASN A 218 1.34 6.36 -11.10
CA ASN A 218 0.75 5.03 -11.08
C ASN A 218 -0.65 5.02 -11.71
N ILE A 219 -1.50 6.01 -11.39
CA ILE A 219 -2.84 6.17 -11.97
C ILE A 219 -2.74 6.49 -13.47
N VAL A 220 -1.86 7.40 -13.88
CA VAL A 220 -1.66 7.76 -15.31
C VAL A 220 -1.27 6.55 -16.15
N ASN A 221 -0.37 5.71 -15.63
CA ASN A 221 0.07 4.50 -16.34
C ASN A 221 -1.05 3.46 -16.47
N GLN A 222 -1.95 3.35 -15.48
CA GLN A 222 -3.05 2.39 -15.51
C GLN A 222 -4.28 2.92 -16.27
N LYS A 223 -4.47 4.25 -16.27
CA LYS A 223 -5.61 4.93 -16.90
C LYS A 223 -5.15 6.11 -17.75
N PRO A 224 -4.62 5.88 -18.97
CA PRO A 224 -4.15 6.96 -19.84
C PRO A 224 -5.22 8.02 -20.17
N ALA A 225 -6.51 7.67 -20.10
CA ALA A 225 -7.61 8.61 -20.32
C ALA A 225 -7.63 9.79 -19.32
N VAL A 226 -7.00 9.66 -18.15
CA VAL A 226 -6.93 10.77 -17.17
C VAL A 226 -6.03 11.90 -17.62
N LYS A 227 -5.15 11.68 -18.61
CA LYS A 227 -4.21 12.69 -19.11
C LYS A 227 -4.92 13.95 -19.61
N GLU A 228 -6.08 13.80 -20.25
CA GLU A 228 -6.91 14.93 -20.68
C GLU A 228 -7.36 15.78 -19.49
N THR A 229 -7.89 15.12 -18.43
CA THR A 229 -8.29 15.79 -17.19
C THR A 229 -7.13 16.50 -16.50
N LEU A 230 -5.93 15.90 -16.52
CA LEU A 230 -4.72 16.50 -15.97
C LEU A 230 -4.30 17.76 -16.75
N CYS A 231 -4.49 17.78 -18.08
CA CYS A 231 -4.25 18.98 -18.90
C CYS A 231 -5.31 20.05 -18.58
N ASP A 232 -6.59 19.67 -18.52
CA ASP A 232 -7.70 20.61 -18.24
C ASP A 232 -7.53 21.33 -16.89
N MET A 233 -6.98 20.66 -15.88
CA MET A 233 -6.76 21.24 -14.55
C MET A 233 -5.45 22.01 -14.40
N GLY A 234 -4.61 22.07 -15.43
CA GLY A 234 -3.30 22.73 -15.39
C GLY A 234 -2.25 22.00 -14.54
N MET A 235 -2.33 20.66 -14.46
CA MET A 235 -1.39 19.86 -13.67
C MET A 235 0.04 19.96 -14.24
N LEU A 236 0.20 20.02 -15.56
CA LEU A 236 1.53 20.10 -16.18
C LEU A 236 2.28 21.36 -15.76
N GLU A 237 1.60 22.48 -15.71
CA GLU A 237 2.14 23.78 -15.31
C GLU A 237 2.63 23.75 -13.86
N GLN A 238 1.87 23.09 -12.98
CA GLN A 238 2.28 22.89 -11.58
C GLN A 238 3.51 21.99 -11.47
N LEU A 239 3.52 20.84 -12.17
CA LEU A 239 4.65 19.92 -12.16
C LEU A 239 5.91 20.57 -12.74
N ILE A 240 5.80 21.35 -13.82
CA ILE A 240 6.91 22.10 -14.40
C ILE A 240 7.37 23.23 -13.45
N GLY A 241 6.43 23.89 -12.77
CA GLY A 241 6.74 24.89 -11.76
C GLY A 241 7.65 24.35 -10.67
N HIS A 242 7.38 23.14 -10.17
CA HIS A 242 8.21 22.47 -9.16
C HIS A 242 9.64 22.16 -9.65
N LEU A 243 9.87 21.99 -10.96
CA LEU A 243 11.22 21.76 -11.48
C LEU A 243 12.16 22.95 -11.31
N ARG A 244 11.62 24.14 -10.98
CA ARG A 244 12.37 25.36 -10.70
C ARG A 244 12.82 25.48 -9.24
N GLU A 245 12.32 24.60 -8.36
CA GLU A 245 12.73 24.55 -6.96
C GLU A 245 14.14 23.96 -6.79
N ASP A 246 14.69 24.07 -5.59
CA ASP A 246 15.95 23.43 -5.24
C ASP A 246 15.88 21.91 -5.46
N HIS A 247 16.90 21.38 -6.12
CA HIS A 247 16.95 19.97 -6.50
C HIS A 247 16.94 19.05 -5.27
N SER A 248 16.16 17.98 -5.36
CA SER A 248 15.81 17.08 -4.25
C SER A 248 15.35 15.72 -4.82
N LEU A 249 15.16 14.72 -3.96
CA LEU A 249 14.73 13.37 -4.39
C LEU A 249 13.34 13.37 -5.04
N PHE A 250 12.53 14.38 -4.76
CA PHE A 250 11.25 14.59 -5.42
C PHE A 250 11.37 14.75 -6.95
N HIS A 251 12.46 15.33 -7.44
CA HIS A 251 12.62 15.68 -8.85
C HIS A 251 12.66 14.46 -9.77
N GLU A 252 13.22 13.34 -9.32
CA GLU A 252 13.21 12.10 -10.08
C GLU A 252 11.77 11.60 -10.30
N HIS A 253 10.98 11.57 -9.22
CA HIS A 253 9.57 11.14 -9.29
C HIS A 253 8.71 12.10 -10.10
N LEU A 254 8.99 13.40 -10.00
CA LEU A 254 8.35 14.46 -10.78
C LEU A 254 8.63 14.27 -12.28
N MET A 255 9.89 14.03 -12.65
CA MET A 255 10.29 13.78 -14.04
C MET A 255 9.71 12.46 -14.58
N ALA A 256 9.67 11.42 -13.76
CA ALA A 256 9.01 10.16 -14.12
C ALA A 256 7.50 10.33 -14.33
N CYS A 257 6.85 11.20 -13.56
CA CYS A 257 5.44 11.54 -13.68
C CYS A 257 5.17 12.36 -14.96
N LEU A 258 5.95 13.41 -15.21
CA LEU A 258 5.88 14.21 -16.43
C LEU A 258 6.05 13.33 -17.68
N LEU A 259 7.05 12.44 -17.69
CA LEU A 259 7.25 11.51 -18.80
C LEU A 259 6.02 10.63 -19.04
N ALA A 260 5.40 10.11 -17.98
CA ALA A 260 4.20 9.28 -18.10
C ALA A 260 3.01 10.05 -18.70
N ILE A 261 2.82 11.31 -18.33
CA ILE A 261 1.76 12.18 -18.87
C ILE A 261 2.04 12.53 -20.34
N LEU A 262 3.29 12.77 -20.71
CA LEU A 262 3.69 13.18 -22.07
C LEU A 262 3.72 12.03 -23.08
N THR A 263 4.03 10.81 -22.63
CA THR A 263 4.11 9.64 -23.50
C THR A 263 2.76 9.38 -24.18
N ASP A 264 2.75 9.21 -25.50
CA ASP A 264 1.56 8.91 -26.31
C ASP A 264 0.37 9.89 -26.13
N HIS A 265 0.66 11.16 -25.84
CA HIS A 265 -0.38 12.16 -25.60
C HIS A 265 -0.03 13.53 -26.25
N PRO A 266 -0.50 13.79 -27.49
CA PRO A 266 -0.13 14.99 -28.24
C PRO A 266 -0.49 16.31 -27.55
N ARG A 267 -1.66 16.38 -26.89
CA ARG A 267 -2.13 17.59 -26.21
C ARG A 267 -1.18 18.03 -25.09
N SER A 268 -0.72 17.10 -24.25
CA SER A 268 0.22 17.44 -23.16
C SER A 268 1.58 17.89 -23.70
N LEU A 269 2.01 17.35 -24.84
CA LEU A 269 3.23 17.82 -25.53
C LEU A 269 3.05 19.25 -26.06
N GLU A 270 1.89 19.60 -26.62
CA GLU A 270 1.57 20.96 -27.05
C GLU A 270 1.54 21.93 -25.87
N ASP A 271 0.89 21.56 -24.76
CA ASP A 271 0.84 22.38 -23.55
C ASP A 271 2.24 22.64 -22.98
N CYS A 272 3.11 21.63 -22.98
CA CYS A 272 4.51 21.76 -22.59
C CYS A 272 5.35 22.67 -23.49
N LYS A 273 4.95 22.88 -24.76
CA LYS A 273 5.64 23.76 -25.72
C LYS A 273 5.24 25.24 -25.57
N GLN A 274 4.29 25.56 -24.69
CA GLN A 274 3.88 26.95 -24.45
C GLN A 274 5.07 27.79 -23.96
N PRO A 275 5.36 28.95 -24.61
CA PRO A 275 6.55 29.76 -24.30
C PRO A 275 6.67 30.17 -22.83
N GLN A 276 5.55 30.44 -22.16
CA GLN A 276 5.48 30.85 -20.75
C GLN A 276 6.03 29.82 -19.75
N LEU A 277 6.11 28.54 -20.13
CA LEU A 277 6.62 27.49 -19.26
C LEU A 277 8.14 27.40 -19.30
N GLU A 278 8.79 27.90 -20.36
CA GLU A 278 10.24 27.83 -20.56
C GLU A 278 10.78 26.39 -20.39
N PHE A 279 9.94 25.39 -20.64
CA PHE A 279 10.19 24.00 -20.21
C PHE A 279 11.44 23.41 -20.86
N ASN A 280 11.69 23.71 -22.14
CA ASN A 280 12.89 23.27 -22.84
C ASN A 280 14.16 23.83 -22.17
N GLU A 281 14.16 25.10 -21.77
CA GLU A 281 15.31 25.73 -21.11
C GLU A 281 15.56 25.09 -19.74
N ILE A 282 14.51 24.84 -18.95
CA ILE A 282 14.58 24.14 -17.66
C ILE A 282 15.19 22.75 -17.84
N LEU A 283 14.72 21.98 -18.83
CA LEU A 283 15.25 20.64 -19.11
C LEU A 283 16.73 20.68 -19.54
N GLN A 284 17.12 21.66 -20.35
CA GLN A 284 18.53 21.83 -20.74
C GLN A 284 19.42 22.21 -19.55
N GLN A 285 18.94 23.04 -18.64
CA GLN A 285 19.66 23.38 -17.41
C GLN A 285 19.82 22.15 -16.50
N LYS A 286 18.76 21.37 -16.31
CA LYS A 286 18.80 20.09 -15.58
C LYS A 286 19.76 19.09 -16.21
N LEU A 287 19.76 18.95 -17.53
CA LEU A 287 20.68 18.05 -18.23
C LEU A 287 22.15 18.40 -17.94
N LYS A 288 22.48 19.70 -17.83
CA LYS A 288 23.82 20.17 -17.48
C LYS A 288 24.15 19.94 -16.00
N SER A 289 23.21 20.18 -15.09
CA SER A 289 23.46 20.06 -13.64
C SER A 289 23.59 18.61 -13.18
N LEU A 290 22.84 17.69 -13.80
CA LEU A 290 22.82 16.26 -13.49
C LEU A 290 23.93 15.48 -14.22
N HIS A 291 24.63 16.09 -15.18
CA HIS A 291 25.66 15.40 -15.96
C HIS A 291 26.82 14.93 -15.05
N GLY A 292 27.16 13.64 -15.15
CA GLY A 292 28.25 13.04 -14.38
C GLY A 292 27.91 12.68 -12.93
N ARG A 293 26.63 12.79 -12.52
CA ARG A 293 26.15 12.37 -11.20
C ARG A 293 25.39 11.04 -11.32
N ASP A 294 26.05 9.94 -10.97
CA ASP A 294 25.45 8.60 -11.09
C ASP A 294 24.21 8.40 -10.20
N GLU A 295 24.14 9.12 -9.09
CA GLU A 295 22.99 9.14 -8.17
C GLU A 295 21.69 9.66 -8.81
N PHE A 296 21.75 10.41 -9.91
CA PHE A 296 20.58 10.96 -10.62
C PHE A 296 20.42 10.40 -12.03
N ARG A 297 20.92 9.19 -12.26
CA ARG A 297 20.92 8.56 -13.59
C ARG A 297 19.50 8.39 -14.16
N GLU A 298 18.52 8.07 -13.30
CA GLU A 298 17.12 7.91 -13.71
C GLU A 298 16.50 9.26 -14.11
N GLU A 299 16.65 10.30 -13.29
CA GLU A 299 16.19 11.66 -13.63
C GLU A 299 16.84 12.16 -14.93
N LEU A 300 18.14 11.91 -15.13
CA LEU A 300 18.84 12.26 -16.36
C LEU A 300 18.25 11.55 -17.58
N GLN A 301 17.89 10.26 -17.44
CA GLN A 301 17.27 9.50 -18.53
C GLN A 301 15.87 10.02 -18.84
N TYR A 302 15.04 10.30 -17.83
CA TYR A 302 13.72 10.90 -18.01
C TYR A 302 13.81 12.25 -18.71
N THR A 303 14.76 13.11 -18.30
CA THR A 303 15.03 14.41 -18.92
C THR A 303 15.35 14.28 -20.41
N LYS A 304 16.23 13.34 -20.77
CA LYS A 304 16.58 13.09 -22.18
C LYS A 304 15.39 12.61 -23.00
N ASN A 305 14.60 11.69 -22.46
CA ASN A 305 13.42 11.16 -23.15
C ASN A 305 12.39 12.27 -23.41
N ILE A 306 12.12 13.11 -22.41
CA ILE A 306 11.18 14.25 -22.56
C ILE A 306 11.70 15.23 -23.61
N LEU A 307 13.00 15.60 -23.57
CA LEU A 307 13.59 16.48 -24.58
C LEU A 307 13.44 15.93 -26.00
N GLN A 308 13.63 14.63 -26.20
CA GLN A 308 13.45 13.99 -27.50
C GLN A 308 11.99 14.08 -27.99
N MET A 309 11.01 13.90 -27.10
CA MET A 309 9.59 14.02 -27.44
C MET A 309 9.20 15.45 -27.83
N LEU A 310 9.81 16.47 -27.21
CA LEU A 310 9.49 17.87 -27.49
C LEU A 310 10.08 18.38 -28.82
N VAL A 311 11.08 17.68 -29.38
CA VAL A 311 11.70 18.03 -30.68
C VAL A 311 10.87 17.53 -31.87
N ILE A 312 10.04 16.51 -31.65
CA ILE A 312 9.10 15.93 -32.62
C ILE A 312 7.83 16.79 -32.66
#